data_AF-A0A158P790-F1
#
_entry.id   AF-A0A158P790-F1
#
_cell.length_a   1.000
_cell.length_b   1.000
_cell.length_c   1.000
_cell.angle_alpha   90.00
_cell.angle_beta   90.00
_cell.angle_gamma   90.00
#
_symmetry.space_group_name_H-M   'P 1'
#
loop_
_entity.id
_entity.type
_entity.pdbx_description
1 polymer ?
#
loop_
_entity_poly.entity_id
_entity_poly.type
_entity_poly.pdbx_seq_one_letter_code
_entity_poly.pdbx_strand_id
1 'polypeptide(L)'
;MNQQHEAESMFSKYVDNCLEEGPAAMGFLFTKVDRTVLDPAGKFSCFLVDCCLDCCLTESEKNVTFAENGILHSGLLKRILTIAQDFSYPLTAESQLRVIDYIFRSWNSSVEVVCHEAVDIFFTLLSNHCLVCSKCRVRKGCEWSDSLARKLFENESPCRSRYKCLLILFQSYSTYVELISERLVEELYLWISDPGLSVVDRLLPCIAKSKFLKDNFLPQLLDYINALFFKQLNLSMKITSRRYQALVSCIDDPFELCQITALNILKKLPVDESFKLNIYKNETIKMMNSIRSHNTLAAGYRMQVSFSGFSKYPSFICRLTFLVCD
;
A
#
# COMPACT_ATOMS: atom_id res chain seq x y z
N MET A 1 -27.29 20.56 37.67
CA MET A 1 -26.19 21.01 38.56
C MET A 1 -25.28 19.86 39.02
N ASN A 2 -25.77 18.66 39.38
CA ASN A 2 -24.87 17.55 39.81
C ASN A 2 -24.02 16.92 38.68
N GLN A 3 -24.55 16.75 37.46
CA GLN A 3 -23.82 16.03 36.40
C GLN A 3 -22.58 16.78 35.87
N GLN A 4 -22.58 18.11 35.91
CA GLN A 4 -21.47 18.94 35.43
C GLN A 4 -20.30 18.94 36.42
N HIS A 5 -20.60 18.94 37.73
CA HIS A 5 -19.60 18.91 38.79
C HIS A 5 -18.92 17.53 38.94
N GLU A 6 -19.65 16.44 38.63
CA GLU A 6 -19.11 15.08 38.56
C GLU A 6 -18.19 14.88 37.34
N ALA A 7 -18.55 15.45 36.18
CA ALA A 7 -17.73 15.39 34.97
C ALA A 7 -16.40 16.17 35.13
N GLU A 8 -16.44 17.37 35.70
CA GLU A 8 -15.24 18.16 36.00
C GLU A 8 -14.29 17.43 36.98
N SER A 9 -14.84 16.77 37.99
CA SER A 9 -14.06 15.97 38.95
C SER A 9 -13.44 14.71 38.31
N MET A 10 -14.08 14.12 37.31
CA MET A 10 -13.57 12.92 36.63
C MET A 10 -12.41 13.27 35.68
N PHE A 11 -12.54 14.35 34.90
CA PHE A 11 -11.48 14.78 33.98
C PHE A 11 -10.24 15.30 34.70
N SER A 12 -10.40 15.99 35.83
CA SER A 12 -9.25 16.38 36.66
C SER A 12 -8.42 15.15 37.06
N LYS A 13 -9.08 14.07 37.48
CA LYS A 13 -8.40 12.82 37.83
C LYS A 13 -7.70 12.18 36.63
N TYR A 14 -8.30 12.23 35.44
CA TYR A 14 -7.63 11.73 34.24
C TYR A 14 -6.42 12.57 33.84
N VAL A 15 -6.50 13.90 33.98
CA VAL A 15 -5.36 14.80 33.74
C VAL A 15 -4.21 14.44 34.67
N ASP A 16 -4.47 14.35 35.97
CA ASP A 16 -3.43 14.03 36.96
C ASP A 16 -2.80 12.67 36.67
N ASN A 17 -3.61 11.64 36.42
CA ASN A 17 -3.12 10.32 36.06
C ASN A 17 -2.29 10.32 34.76
N CYS A 18 -2.70 11.08 33.74
CA CYS A 18 -1.94 11.18 32.48
C CYS A 18 -0.60 11.89 32.68
N LEU A 19 -0.51 12.86 33.60
CA LEU A 19 0.72 13.56 33.92
C LEU A 19 1.68 12.72 34.77
N GLU A 20 1.15 11.88 35.67
CA GLU A 20 1.94 11.03 36.56
C GLU A 20 2.37 9.71 35.90
N GLU A 21 1.43 9.01 35.25
CA GLU A 21 1.64 7.67 34.69
C GLU A 21 1.82 7.66 33.15
N GLY A 22 1.65 8.82 32.51
CA GLY A 22 1.85 8.96 31.07
C GLY A 22 0.87 8.14 30.22
N PRO A 23 1.32 7.58 29.09
CA PRO A 23 0.52 6.77 28.17
C PRO A 23 -0.20 5.58 28.84
N ALA A 24 0.35 5.01 29.91
CA ALA A 24 -0.26 3.88 30.60
C ALA A 24 -1.63 4.21 31.22
N ALA A 25 -1.84 5.46 31.65
CA ALA A 25 -3.11 5.93 32.20
C ALA A 25 -4.20 6.19 31.15
N MET A 26 -3.86 6.18 29.85
CA MET A 26 -4.77 6.57 28.76
C MET A 26 -5.67 5.43 28.27
N GLY A 27 -5.77 4.33 29.03
CA GLY A 27 -6.62 3.17 28.68
C GLY A 27 -8.10 3.53 28.46
N PHE A 28 -8.58 4.61 29.09
CA PHE A 28 -9.96 5.08 28.93
C PHE A 28 -10.30 5.45 27.48
N LEU A 29 -9.32 5.89 26.66
CA LEU A 29 -9.52 6.27 25.27
C LEU A 29 -9.97 5.09 24.39
N PHE A 30 -9.69 3.85 24.80
CA PHE A 30 -10.13 2.64 24.08
C PHE A 30 -11.56 2.23 24.41
N THR A 31 -12.24 2.95 25.30
CA THR A 31 -13.67 2.76 25.56
C THR A 31 -14.50 3.75 24.71
N LYS A 32 -15.82 3.76 24.91
CA LYS A 32 -16.68 4.75 24.28
C LYS A 32 -16.41 6.12 24.91
N VAL A 33 -15.72 6.96 24.15
CA VAL A 33 -15.46 8.36 24.48
C VAL A 33 -16.54 9.25 23.88
N ASP A 34 -16.94 10.27 24.63
CA ASP A 34 -17.81 11.33 24.14
C ASP A 34 -16.98 12.57 23.76
N ARG A 35 -17.67 13.64 23.36
CA ARG A 35 -17.03 14.86 22.87
C ARG A 35 -16.30 15.65 23.98
N THR A 36 -16.58 15.38 25.25
CA THR A 36 -16.03 16.15 26.38
C THR A 36 -14.52 15.97 26.53
N VAL A 37 -13.94 14.91 25.95
CA VAL A 37 -12.48 14.74 25.87
C VAL A 37 -11.79 15.84 25.04
N LEU A 38 -12.56 16.59 24.23
CA LEU A 38 -12.09 17.75 23.48
C LEU A 38 -12.26 19.07 24.23
N ASP A 39 -12.94 19.06 25.38
CA ASP A 39 -13.14 20.25 26.19
C ASP A 39 -11.84 20.60 26.95
N PRO A 40 -11.71 21.86 27.42
CA PRO A 40 -10.60 22.25 28.27
C PRO A 40 -10.58 21.46 29.58
N ALA A 41 -9.39 21.06 30.03
CA ALA A 41 -9.21 20.39 31.31
C ALA A 41 -7.91 20.86 31.99
N GLY A 42 -8.01 21.36 33.22
CA GLY A 42 -6.87 21.94 33.94
C GLY A 42 -6.25 23.11 33.15
N LYS A 43 -4.96 22.98 32.79
CA LYS A 43 -4.21 23.98 32.00
C LYS A 43 -4.32 23.79 30.47
N PHE A 44 -4.99 22.73 30.03
CA PHE A 44 -5.03 22.30 28.63
C PHE A 44 -6.27 22.85 27.94
N SER A 45 -6.10 23.42 26.74
CA SER A 45 -7.22 24.00 25.98
C SER A 45 -8.07 22.93 25.30
N CYS A 46 -7.47 21.79 24.99
CA CYS A 46 -8.13 20.56 24.58
C CYS A 46 -7.44 19.39 25.26
N PHE A 47 -8.15 18.67 26.14
CA PHE A 47 -7.56 17.57 26.90
C PHE A 47 -6.95 16.49 26.00
N LEU A 48 -7.67 16.05 24.96
CA LEU A 48 -7.20 15.01 24.04
C LEU A 48 -5.88 15.38 23.33
N VAL A 49 -5.75 16.61 22.87
CA VAL A 49 -4.61 17.04 22.04
C VAL A 49 -3.49 17.61 22.89
N ASP A 50 -3.79 18.56 23.76
CA ASP A 50 -2.74 19.28 24.50
C ASP A 50 -2.20 18.47 25.68
N CYS A 51 -2.95 17.47 26.16
CA CYS A 51 -2.49 16.54 27.19
C CYS A 51 -2.20 15.15 26.60
N CYS A 52 -3.21 14.41 26.13
CA CYS A 52 -3.01 13.00 25.78
C CYS A 52 -2.05 12.82 24.58
N LEU A 53 -2.26 13.55 23.48
CA LEU A 53 -1.39 13.48 22.31
C LEU A 53 0.03 13.94 22.65
N ASP A 54 0.17 15.08 23.33
CA ASP A 54 1.46 15.64 23.73
C ASP A 54 2.26 14.68 24.62
N CYS A 55 1.64 14.14 25.68
CA CYS A 55 2.26 13.16 26.56
C CYS A 55 2.69 11.91 25.78
N CYS A 56 1.83 11.39 24.90
CA CYS A 56 2.15 10.20 24.11
C CYS A 56 3.31 10.43 23.13
N LEU A 57 3.36 11.58 22.46
CA LEU A 57 4.46 11.94 21.56
C LEU A 57 5.76 12.14 22.34
N THR A 58 5.72 12.85 23.47
CA THR A 58 6.88 13.12 24.33
C THR A 58 7.50 11.82 24.87
N GLU A 59 6.68 10.88 25.34
CA GLU A 59 7.18 9.57 25.80
C GLU A 59 7.73 8.70 24.65
N SER A 60 7.13 8.80 23.46
CA SER A 60 7.66 8.13 22.26
C SER A 60 9.02 8.68 21.80
N GLU A 61 9.31 9.94 22.07
CA GLU A 61 10.56 10.61 21.71
C GLU A 61 11.72 10.15 22.60
N LYS A 62 11.44 9.81 23.87
CA LYS A 62 12.44 9.28 24.80
C LYS A 62 12.93 7.88 24.44
N ASN A 63 12.10 7.08 23.78
CA ASN A 63 12.36 5.66 23.49
C ASN A 63 12.70 5.42 22.01
N VAL A 64 13.96 5.65 21.65
CA VAL A 64 14.44 5.62 20.25
C VAL A 64 14.25 4.26 19.55
N THR A 65 14.25 3.15 20.29
CA THR A 65 14.20 1.78 19.72
C THR A 65 12.82 1.12 19.73
N PHE A 66 11.76 1.79 20.22
CA PHE A 66 10.38 1.28 20.31
C PHE A 66 10.21 -0.10 21.00
N ALA A 67 11.23 -0.63 21.68
CA ALA A 67 11.30 -2.04 22.07
C ALA A 67 10.37 -2.43 23.24
N GLU A 68 10.10 -1.53 24.18
CA GLU A 68 9.28 -1.86 25.36
C GLU A 68 7.84 -1.33 25.26
N ASN A 69 7.65 -0.07 24.84
CA ASN A 69 6.33 0.59 24.82
C ASN A 69 5.83 0.99 23.43
N GLY A 70 6.51 0.55 22.36
CA GLY A 70 6.20 0.98 21.00
C GLY A 70 4.76 0.69 20.58
N ILE A 71 4.26 -0.50 20.92
CA ILE A 71 2.88 -0.95 20.62
C ILE A 71 1.85 -0.10 21.35
N LEU A 72 2.10 0.23 22.62
CA LEU A 72 1.20 1.07 23.41
C LEU A 72 1.11 2.47 22.78
N HIS A 73 2.26 3.08 22.47
CA HIS A 73 2.30 4.42 21.87
C HIS A 73 1.64 4.44 20.48
N SER A 74 1.90 3.45 19.63
CA SER A 74 1.31 3.39 18.29
C SER A 74 -0.21 3.22 18.34
N GLY A 75 -0.69 2.36 19.23
CA GLY A 75 -2.13 2.16 19.44
C GLY A 75 -2.82 3.40 19.99
N LEU A 76 -2.21 4.07 20.97
CA LEU A 76 -2.74 5.30 21.55
C LEU A 76 -2.75 6.45 20.56
N LEU A 77 -1.66 6.68 19.81
CA LEU A 77 -1.61 7.73 18.79
C LEU A 77 -2.67 7.52 17.71
N LYS A 78 -2.79 6.28 17.22
CA LYS A 78 -3.86 5.92 16.28
C LYS A 78 -5.23 6.21 16.86
N ARG A 79 -5.48 5.84 18.12
CA ARG A 79 -6.77 6.07 18.78
C ARG A 79 -7.07 7.55 18.97
N ILE A 80 -6.11 8.33 19.44
CA ILE A 80 -6.23 9.78 19.64
C ILE A 80 -6.57 10.48 18.32
N LEU A 81 -5.83 10.18 17.25
CA LEU A 81 -6.08 10.71 15.91
C LEU A 81 -7.46 10.31 15.38
N THR A 82 -7.89 9.08 15.63
CA THR A 82 -9.22 8.59 15.26
C THR A 82 -10.31 9.38 15.98
N ILE A 83 -10.19 9.59 17.29
CA ILE A 83 -11.15 10.38 18.08
C ILE A 83 -11.21 11.82 17.57
N ALA A 84 -10.05 12.45 17.34
CA ALA A 84 -9.99 13.79 16.77
C ALA A 84 -10.69 13.83 15.40
N GLN A 85 -10.47 12.83 14.55
CA GLN A 85 -11.12 12.74 13.23
C GLN A 85 -12.63 12.52 13.32
N ASP A 86 -13.10 11.62 14.19
CA ASP A 86 -14.52 11.28 14.39
C ASP A 86 -15.32 12.51 14.82
N PHE A 87 -14.74 13.34 15.67
CA PHE A 87 -15.34 14.60 16.11
C PHE A 87 -14.96 15.81 15.25
N SER A 88 -14.29 15.59 14.11
CA SER A 88 -13.83 16.65 13.20
C SER A 88 -13.01 17.75 13.89
N TYR A 89 -12.23 17.39 14.89
CA TYR A 89 -11.34 18.29 15.62
C TYR A 89 -9.99 18.41 14.88
N PRO A 90 -9.61 19.60 14.40
CA PRO A 90 -8.37 19.78 13.67
C PRO A 90 -7.16 19.85 14.59
N LEU A 91 -6.08 19.17 14.20
CA LEU A 91 -4.80 19.29 14.89
C LEU A 91 -4.08 20.59 14.55
N THR A 92 -3.31 21.11 15.52
CA THR A 92 -2.41 22.24 15.31
C THR A 92 -1.26 21.85 14.38
N ALA A 93 -0.61 22.85 13.76
CA ALA A 93 0.54 22.61 12.88
C ALA A 93 1.70 21.91 13.62
N GLU A 94 1.93 22.29 14.88
CA GLU A 94 2.95 21.68 15.74
C GLU A 94 2.65 20.20 16.02
N SER A 95 1.42 19.86 16.42
CA SER A 95 1.02 18.47 16.63
C SER A 95 1.13 17.65 15.35
N GLN A 96 0.74 18.21 14.19
CA GLN A 96 0.89 17.53 12.90
C GLN A 96 2.36 17.20 12.59
N LEU A 97 3.29 18.13 12.84
CA LEU A 97 4.72 17.90 12.63
C LEU A 97 5.28 16.79 13.53
N ARG A 98 4.92 16.80 14.81
CA ARG A 98 5.38 15.77 15.76
C ARG A 98 4.83 14.38 15.43
N VAL A 99 3.58 14.30 14.96
CA VAL A 99 3.01 13.03 14.46
C VAL A 99 3.76 12.55 13.21
N ILE A 100 4.14 13.44 12.29
CA ILE A 100 5.00 13.09 11.14
C ILE A 100 6.33 12.53 11.64
N ASP A 101 7.00 13.19 12.57
CA ASP A 101 8.27 12.73 13.10
C ASP A 101 8.16 11.36 13.78
N TYR A 102 7.07 11.12 14.50
CA TYR A 102 6.75 9.79 15.04
C TYR A 102 6.65 8.74 13.92
N ILE A 103 5.85 8.99 12.88
CA ILE A 103 5.64 8.05 11.76
C ILE A 103 6.98 7.67 11.13
N PHE A 104 7.83 8.65 10.86
CA PHE A 104 9.10 8.41 10.19
C PHE A 104 10.10 7.65 11.08
N ARG A 105 10.13 7.94 12.38
CA ARG A 105 10.93 7.18 13.35
C ARG A 105 10.42 5.74 13.49
N SER A 106 9.11 5.53 13.40
CA SER A 106 8.49 4.20 13.54
C SER A 106 9.01 3.20 12.50
N TRP A 107 9.40 3.65 11.31
CA TRP A 107 9.92 2.77 10.25
C TRP A 107 11.30 2.18 10.54
N ASN A 108 12.00 2.70 11.55
CA ASN A 108 13.24 2.10 12.06
C ASN A 108 12.98 1.14 13.22
N SER A 109 11.72 0.90 13.59
CA SER A 109 11.35 -0.07 14.62
C SER A 109 11.52 -1.50 14.09
N SER A 110 12.01 -2.39 14.96
CA SER A 110 11.99 -3.83 14.73
C SER A 110 10.62 -4.46 14.96
N VAL A 111 9.64 -3.70 15.47
CA VAL A 111 8.29 -4.20 15.80
C VAL A 111 7.34 -3.91 14.63
N GLU A 112 6.96 -4.95 13.88
CA GLU A 112 6.14 -4.80 12.66
C GLU A 112 4.79 -4.11 12.90
N VAL A 113 4.15 -4.37 14.05
CA VAL A 113 2.86 -3.77 14.42
C VAL A 113 2.96 -2.25 14.48
N VAL A 114 4.06 -1.71 15.03
CA VAL A 114 4.29 -0.26 15.14
C VAL A 114 4.41 0.36 13.76
N CYS A 115 5.19 -0.27 12.87
CA CYS A 115 5.27 0.13 11.47
C CYS A 115 3.91 0.08 10.78
N HIS A 116 3.10 -0.94 11.04
CA HIS A 116 1.77 -1.08 10.43
C HIS A 116 0.83 0.03 10.88
N GLU A 117 0.76 0.30 12.19
CA GLU A 117 -0.11 1.35 12.74
C GLU A 117 0.30 2.75 12.27
N ALA A 118 1.59 2.98 12.02
CA ALA A 118 2.07 4.24 11.45
C ALA A 118 1.43 4.58 10.08
N VAL A 119 1.01 3.57 9.32
CA VAL A 119 0.29 3.75 8.05
C VAL A 119 -1.12 4.29 8.29
N ASP A 120 -1.83 3.76 9.28
CA ASP A 120 -3.17 4.22 9.65
C ASP A 120 -3.12 5.62 10.27
N ILE A 121 -2.12 5.88 11.10
CA ILE A 121 -1.81 7.20 11.67
C ILE A 121 -1.56 8.20 10.54
N PHE A 122 -0.74 7.84 9.55
CA PHE A 122 -0.47 8.67 8.38
C PHE A 122 -1.74 9.01 7.58
N PHE A 123 -2.58 8.02 7.29
CA PHE A 123 -3.85 8.23 6.59
C PHE A 123 -4.78 9.16 7.36
N THR A 124 -4.91 8.94 8.68
CA THR A 124 -5.77 9.74 9.55
C THR A 124 -5.25 11.18 9.64
N LEU A 125 -3.93 11.36 9.70
CA LEU A 125 -3.30 12.69 9.70
C LEU A 125 -3.62 13.48 8.43
N LEU A 126 -3.53 12.85 7.24
CA LEU A 126 -3.91 13.50 5.98
C LEU A 126 -5.39 13.92 5.98
N SER A 127 -6.26 13.06 6.49
CA SER A 127 -7.70 13.32 6.60
C SER A 127 -7.97 14.48 7.56
N ASN A 128 -7.26 14.52 8.68
CA ASN A 128 -7.37 15.59 9.68
C ASN A 128 -6.93 16.93 9.09
N HIS A 129 -5.83 16.97 8.35
CA HIS A 129 -5.37 18.17 7.66
C HIS A 129 -6.41 18.74 6.67
N CYS A 130 -7.19 17.87 6.01
CA CYS A 130 -8.28 18.27 5.11
C CYS A 130 -9.45 18.99 5.81
N LEU A 131 -9.56 18.86 7.14
CA LEU A 131 -10.56 19.61 7.93
C LEU A 131 -10.31 21.11 7.87
N VAL A 132 -9.04 21.55 7.84
CA VAL A 132 -8.66 22.97 7.82
C VAL A 132 -8.14 23.46 6.47
N CYS A 133 -7.57 22.57 5.65
CA CYS A 133 -6.97 22.97 4.38
C CYS A 133 -7.92 22.75 3.20
N SER A 134 -8.41 23.85 2.62
CA SER A 134 -9.31 23.83 1.46
C SER A 134 -8.67 23.21 0.21
N LYS A 135 -7.37 23.46 -0.02
CA LYS A 135 -6.62 22.89 -1.17
C LYS A 135 -6.48 21.37 -1.06
N CYS A 136 -6.14 20.88 0.14
CA CYS A 136 -5.99 19.44 0.38
C CYS A 136 -7.33 18.71 0.34
N ARG A 137 -8.42 19.36 0.80
CA ARG A 137 -9.78 18.82 0.70
C ARG A 137 -10.19 18.52 -0.75
N VAL A 138 -9.75 19.34 -1.72
CA VAL A 138 -9.97 19.11 -3.15
C VAL A 138 -8.80 18.40 -3.83
N ARG A 139 -7.92 17.74 -3.05
CA ARG A 139 -6.81 16.89 -3.53
C ARG A 139 -5.78 17.60 -4.41
N LYS A 140 -5.61 18.91 -4.27
CA LYS A 140 -4.59 19.68 -5.01
C LYS A 140 -3.22 19.72 -4.33
N GLY A 141 -3.17 19.42 -3.05
CA GLY A 141 -1.97 19.62 -2.22
C GLY A 141 -1.82 21.08 -1.76
N CYS A 142 -0.96 21.28 -0.77
CA CYS A 142 -0.56 22.55 -0.19
C CYS A 142 0.90 22.47 0.28
N GLU A 143 1.45 23.58 0.78
CA GLU A 143 2.83 23.63 1.27
C GLU A 143 3.14 22.55 2.32
N TRP A 144 2.19 22.25 3.22
CA TRP A 144 2.35 21.19 4.20
C TRP A 144 2.43 19.80 3.56
N SER A 145 1.54 19.48 2.60
CA SER A 145 1.59 18.18 1.92
C SER A 145 2.77 18.09 0.95
N ASP A 146 3.22 19.21 0.38
CA ASP A 146 4.44 19.28 -0.44
C ASP A 146 5.68 18.97 0.40
N SER A 147 5.76 19.54 1.61
CA SER A 147 6.83 19.25 2.56
C SER A 147 6.80 17.79 3.01
N LEU A 148 5.61 17.23 3.26
CA LEU A 148 5.43 15.84 3.62
C LEU A 148 5.83 14.88 2.48
N ALA A 149 5.43 15.19 1.25
CA ALA A 149 5.80 14.44 0.05
C ALA A 149 7.33 14.43 -0.13
N ARG A 150 7.98 15.59 -0.01
CA ARG A 150 9.44 15.71 -0.09
C ARG A 150 10.13 14.81 0.92
N LYS A 151 9.73 14.88 2.19
CA LYS A 151 10.30 14.05 3.26
C LYS A 151 10.10 12.55 2.99
N LEU A 152 8.94 12.15 2.47
CA LEU A 152 8.65 10.77 2.06
C LEU A 152 9.56 10.27 0.93
N PHE A 153 9.82 11.11 -0.07
CA PHE A 153 10.68 10.79 -1.20
C PHE A 153 12.16 10.73 -0.82
N GLU A 154 12.62 11.64 0.06
CA GLU A 154 14.01 11.72 0.53
C GLU A 154 14.37 10.66 1.57
N ASN A 155 13.38 10.10 2.27
CA ASN A 155 13.63 9.06 3.27
C ASN A 155 14.17 7.79 2.58
N GLU A 156 15.20 7.15 3.13
CA GLU A 156 15.80 5.94 2.53
C GLU A 156 15.44 4.64 3.27
N SER A 157 14.46 4.68 4.18
CA SER A 157 14.06 3.50 4.94
C SER A 157 13.56 2.40 4.01
N PRO A 158 14.03 1.15 4.17
CA PRO A 158 13.51 0.00 3.43
C PRO A 158 12.18 -0.52 3.99
N CYS A 159 11.61 0.13 5.02
CA CYS A 159 10.40 -0.33 5.69
C CYS A 159 9.19 -0.37 4.73
N ARG A 160 8.49 -1.52 4.70
CA ARG A 160 7.29 -1.72 3.86
C ARG A 160 6.19 -0.68 4.11
N SER A 161 6.07 -0.17 5.33
CA SER A 161 5.09 0.84 5.70
C SER A 161 5.35 2.20 5.05
N ARG A 162 6.60 2.57 4.77
CA ARG A 162 6.93 3.78 4.00
C ARG A 162 6.25 3.77 2.64
N TYR A 163 6.35 2.64 1.92
CA TYR A 163 5.74 2.49 0.60
C TYR A 163 4.21 2.50 0.64
N LYS A 164 3.61 1.98 1.72
CA LYS A 164 2.17 2.13 1.97
C LYS A 164 1.77 3.60 2.16
N CYS A 165 2.56 4.38 2.91
CA CYS A 165 2.33 5.82 3.06
C CYS A 165 2.48 6.57 1.73
N LEU A 166 3.47 6.21 0.90
CA LEU A 166 3.60 6.73 -0.47
C LEU A 166 2.36 6.43 -1.32
N LEU A 167 1.83 5.20 -1.26
CA LEU A 167 0.60 4.83 -1.96
C LEU A 167 -0.59 5.69 -1.52
N ILE A 168 -0.76 5.86 -0.20
CA ILE A 168 -1.82 6.71 0.35
C ILE A 168 -1.66 8.15 -0.13
N LEU A 169 -0.43 8.67 -0.17
CA LEU A 169 -0.14 10.01 -0.69
C LEU A 169 -0.58 10.14 -2.14
N PHE A 170 -0.24 9.20 -3.02
CA PHE A 170 -0.63 9.23 -4.44
C PHE A 170 -2.13 9.07 -4.67
N GLN A 171 -2.80 8.26 -3.85
CA GLN A 171 -4.26 8.12 -3.89
C GLN A 171 -4.97 9.40 -3.42
N SER A 172 -4.35 10.11 -2.48
CA SER A 172 -4.86 11.38 -1.96
C SER A 172 -4.58 12.54 -2.91
N TYR A 173 -3.42 12.52 -3.58
CA TYR A 173 -2.91 13.60 -4.43
C TYR A 173 -2.24 13.01 -5.68
N SER A 174 -3.01 12.86 -6.76
CA SER A 174 -2.52 12.22 -7.99
C SER A 174 -1.37 12.97 -8.67
N THR A 175 -1.24 14.27 -8.43
CA THR A 175 -0.18 15.12 -9.00
C THR A 175 1.22 14.75 -8.50
N TYR A 176 1.35 14.21 -7.29
CA TYR A 176 2.66 13.85 -6.74
C TYR A 176 3.29 12.63 -7.41
N VAL A 177 2.54 11.87 -8.19
CA VAL A 177 3.09 10.78 -9.01
C VAL A 177 4.09 11.33 -10.05
N GLU A 178 3.93 12.57 -10.49
CA GLU A 178 4.85 13.23 -11.43
C GLU A 178 6.20 13.58 -10.80
N LEU A 179 6.31 13.55 -9.46
CA LEU A 179 7.53 13.88 -8.72
C LEU A 179 8.36 12.65 -8.33
N ILE A 180 7.95 11.46 -8.76
CA ILE A 180 8.68 10.21 -8.48
C ILE A 180 10.02 10.25 -9.21
N SER A 181 11.11 10.11 -8.47
CA SER A 181 12.46 10.02 -9.02
C SER A 181 12.73 8.62 -9.59
N GLU A 182 13.60 8.53 -10.59
CA GLU A 182 14.04 7.26 -11.21
C GLU A 182 14.53 6.25 -10.16
N ARG A 183 15.36 6.70 -9.20
CA ARG A 183 15.84 5.91 -8.06
C ARG A 183 14.70 5.29 -7.24
N LEU A 184 13.65 6.03 -6.94
CA LEU A 184 12.51 5.51 -6.18
C LEU A 184 11.76 4.45 -6.98
N VAL A 185 11.69 4.58 -8.31
CA VAL A 185 11.09 3.55 -9.15
C VAL A 185 11.93 2.28 -9.18
N GLU A 186 13.26 2.40 -9.27
CA GLU A 186 14.19 1.27 -9.18
C GLU A 186 14.05 0.53 -7.83
N GLU A 187 13.98 1.27 -6.72
CA GLU A 187 13.73 0.71 -5.40
C GLU A 187 12.40 -0.04 -5.36
N LEU A 188 11.30 0.60 -5.78
CA LEU A 188 9.97 -0.02 -5.85
C LEU A 188 9.99 -1.29 -6.70
N TYR A 189 10.77 -1.30 -7.79
CA TYR A 189 10.90 -2.45 -8.66
C TYR A 189 11.56 -3.64 -7.97
N LEU A 190 12.66 -3.42 -7.23
CA LEU A 190 13.32 -4.50 -6.47
C LEU A 190 12.34 -5.20 -5.51
N TRP A 191 11.38 -4.44 -4.98
CA TRP A 191 10.35 -4.94 -4.08
C TRP A 191 9.16 -5.62 -4.78
N ILE A 192 8.94 -5.43 -6.10
CA ILE A 192 7.93 -6.18 -6.89
C ILE A 192 8.24 -7.68 -6.86
N SER A 193 9.52 -8.03 -6.81
CA SER A 193 9.97 -9.43 -6.82
C SER A 193 9.81 -10.14 -5.46
N ASP A 194 9.36 -9.44 -4.41
CA ASP A 194 9.10 -10.00 -3.09
C ASP A 194 7.60 -10.35 -2.94
N PRO A 195 7.22 -11.63 -2.83
CA PRO A 195 5.82 -12.05 -2.66
C PRO A 195 5.16 -11.52 -1.37
N GLY A 196 5.91 -10.95 -0.43
CA GLY A 196 5.38 -10.25 0.75
C GLY A 196 4.86 -8.83 0.49
N LEU A 197 4.95 -8.31 -0.74
CA LEU A 197 4.76 -6.90 -1.08
C LEU A 197 3.61 -6.62 -2.07
N SER A 198 2.41 -7.14 -1.78
CA SER A 198 1.14 -6.81 -2.49
C SER A 198 0.78 -5.31 -2.58
N VAL A 199 1.55 -4.45 -1.90
CA VAL A 199 1.45 -2.98 -1.97
C VAL A 199 1.97 -2.48 -3.31
N VAL A 200 3.00 -3.12 -3.88
CA VAL A 200 3.60 -2.67 -5.14
C VAL A 200 2.67 -2.94 -6.32
N ASP A 201 1.90 -4.03 -6.28
CA ASP A 201 0.83 -4.31 -7.24
C ASP A 201 -0.23 -3.20 -7.29
N ARG A 202 -0.47 -2.51 -6.16
CA ARG A 202 -1.41 -1.37 -6.10
C ARG A 202 -0.75 -0.05 -6.47
N LEU A 203 0.56 0.07 -6.31
CA LEU A 203 1.35 1.24 -6.72
C LEU A 203 1.56 1.25 -8.23
N LEU A 204 1.77 0.10 -8.86
CA LEU A 204 2.02 -0.06 -10.30
C LEU A 204 0.96 0.66 -11.16
N PRO A 205 -0.36 0.51 -10.94
CA PRO A 205 -1.38 1.25 -11.69
C PRO A 205 -1.36 2.76 -11.45
N CYS A 206 -0.96 3.23 -10.26
CA CYS A 206 -0.81 4.66 -9.97
C CYS A 206 0.41 5.23 -10.69
N ILE A 207 1.51 4.50 -10.66
CA ILE A 207 2.81 4.81 -11.29
C ILE A 207 2.68 4.77 -12.83
N ALA A 208 2.05 3.75 -13.40
CA ALA A 208 1.88 3.59 -14.84
C ALA A 208 1.03 4.69 -15.52
N LYS A 209 0.31 5.52 -14.74
CA LYS A 209 -0.40 6.70 -15.24
C LYS A 209 0.49 7.92 -15.45
N SER A 210 1.68 7.95 -14.86
CA SER A 210 2.64 9.03 -15.10
C SER A 210 3.20 8.94 -16.51
N LYS A 211 3.15 10.07 -17.22
CA LYS A 211 3.71 10.20 -18.57
C LYS A 211 5.20 9.89 -18.61
N PHE A 212 5.94 10.30 -17.57
CA PHE A 212 7.37 10.00 -17.43
C PHE A 212 7.62 8.49 -17.38
N LEU A 213 6.80 7.77 -16.61
CA LEU A 213 6.91 6.32 -16.48
C LEU A 213 6.44 5.60 -17.74
N LYS A 214 5.47 6.12 -18.48
CA LYS A 214 5.05 5.55 -19.77
C LYS A 214 6.10 5.71 -20.87
N ASP A 215 6.75 6.87 -20.91
CA ASP A 215 7.64 7.25 -22.01
C ASP A 215 9.10 6.82 -21.77
N ASN A 216 9.56 6.78 -20.51
CA ASN A 216 10.95 6.45 -20.15
C ASN A 216 11.08 5.13 -19.39
N PHE A 217 10.17 4.85 -18.46
CA PHE A 217 10.30 3.70 -17.57
C PHE A 217 9.64 2.44 -18.13
N LEU A 218 8.49 2.50 -18.78
CA LEU A 218 7.79 1.33 -19.33
C LEU A 218 8.63 0.65 -20.42
N PRO A 219 9.33 1.37 -21.31
CA PRO A 219 10.29 0.78 -22.23
C PRO A 219 11.50 0.18 -21.52
N GLN A 220 12.08 0.85 -20.51
CA GLN A 220 13.22 0.32 -19.75
C GLN A 220 12.85 -0.83 -18.82
N LEU A 221 11.65 -0.83 -18.26
CA LEU A 221 11.02 -1.87 -17.47
C LEU A 221 10.66 -3.04 -18.37
N LEU A 222 10.11 -2.80 -19.55
CA LEU A 222 9.96 -3.83 -20.57
C LEU A 222 11.32 -4.37 -20.97
N ASP A 223 12.33 -3.55 -21.19
CA ASP A 223 13.68 -3.96 -21.59
C ASP A 223 14.44 -4.64 -20.46
N TYR A 224 14.16 -4.32 -19.19
CA TYR A 224 14.77 -4.91 -18.00
C TYR A 224 14.02 -6.16 -17.53
N ILE A 225 12.68 -6.17 -17.56
CA ILE A 225 11.87 -7.39 -17.44
C ILE A 225 12.27 -8.30 -18.57
N ASN A 226 12.29 -7.83 -19.82
CA ASN A 226 12.84 -8.57 -20.95
C ASN A 226 14.26 -8.99 -20.60
N ALA A 227 15.20 -8.14 -20.20
CA ALA A 227 16.58 -8.55 -19.92
C ALA A 227 16.68 -9.59 -18.81
N LEU A 228 15.88 -9.51 -17.74
CA LEU A 228 15.81 -10.51 -16.67
C LEU A 228 15.12 -11.79 -17.13
N PHE A 229 14.07 -11.71 -17.94
CA PHE A 229 13.41 -12.83 -18.60
C PHE A 229 14.37 -13.49 -19.62
N PHE A 230 15.10 -12.71 -20.42
CA PHE A 230 16.12 -13.10 -21.39
C PHE A 230 17.37 -13.65 -20.67
N LYS A 231 17.70 -13.16 -19.48
CA LYS A 231 18.81 -13.65 -18.64
C LYS A 231 18.44 -14.91 -17.88
N GLN A 232 17.22 -15.03 -17.36
CA GLN A 232 16.65 -16.27 -16.80
C GLN A 232 16.45 -17.33 -17.88
N LEU A 233 16.06 -16.95 -19.10
CA LEU A 233 15.91 -17.85 -20.25
C LEU A 233 17.22 -18.01 -21.06
N ASN A 234 18.27 -17.26 -20.71
CA ASN A 234 19.58 -17.20 -21.38
C ASN A 234 19.46 -17.14 -22.93
N LEU A 235 18.58 -16.26 -23.41
CA LEU A 235 18.13 -16.16 -24.80
C LEU A 235 19.12 -15.35 -25.67
N SER A 236 20.34 -15.85 -25.78
CA SER A 236 21.12 -15.71 -27.01
C SER A 236 21.14 -17.07 -27.71
N MET A 237 20.79 -17.07 -28.99
CA MET A 237 20.66 -18.23 -29.89
C MET A 237 19.50 -19.20 -29.60
N LYS A 238 18.70 -19.47 -30.65
CA LYS A 238 17.62 -20.47 -30.82
C LYS A 238 16.87 -20.90 -29.53
N ILE A 239 15.58 -20.58 -29.48
CA ILE A 239 14.68 -21.12 -28.44
C ILE A 239 14.66 -22.65 -28.54
N THR A 240 15.12 -23.30 -27.48
CA THR A 240 15.07 -24.75 -27.34
C THR A 240 13.71 -25.17 -26.77
N SER A 241 13.28 -26.40 -27.03
CA SER A 241 12.05 -26.97 -26.47
C SER A 241 11.92 -26.78 -24.94
N ARG A 242 13.02 -26.95 -24.20
CA ARG A 242 13.06 -26.72 -22.74
C ARG A 242 12.74 -25.26 -22.37
N ARG A 243 13.21 -24.28 -23.16
CA ARG A 243 12.96 -22.85 -22.93
C ARG A 243 11.53 -22.47 -23.31
N TYR A 244 11.00 -23.06 -24.39
CA TYR A 244 9.61 -22.89 -24.78
C TYR A 244 8.66 -23.42 -23.68
N GLN A 245 8.96 -24.58 -23.10
CA GLN A 245 8.20 -25.13 -21.97
C GLN A 245 8.26 -24.23 -20.73
N ALA A 246 9.42 -23.67 -20.39
CA ALA A 246 9.54 -22.72 -19.28
C ALA A 246 8.67 -21.47 -19.50
N LEU A 247 8.67 -20.92 -20.72
CA LEU A 247 7.81 -19.80 -21.12
C LEU A 247 6.32 -20.14 -20.99
N VAL A 248 5.91 -21.35 -21.36
CA VAL A 248 4.52 -21.81 -21.20
C VAL A 248 4.16 -21.94 -19.72
N SER A 249 5.06 -22.41 -18.86
CA SER A 249 4.81 -22.50 -17.42
C SER A 249 4.58 -21.13 -16.77
N CYS A 250 5.18 -20.05 -17.29
CA CYS A 250 4.96 -18.68 -16.82
C CYS A 250 3.54 -18.16 -17.07
N ILE A 251 2.74 -18.84 -17.91
CA ILE A 251 1.32 -18.52 -18.10
C ILE A 251 0.48 -18.94 -16.87
N ASP A 252 0.98 -19.89 -16.10
CA ASP A 252 0.35 -20.38 -14.87
C ASP A 252 0.89 -19.70 -13.61
N ASP A 253 1.76 -18.70 -13.79
CA ASP A 253 2.37 -17.92 -12.72
C ASP A 253 1.30 -17.12 -11.95
N PRO A 254 1.39 -16.95 -10.61
CA PRO A 254 0.40 -16.20 -9.85
C PRO A 254 0.33 -14.70 -10.20
N PHE A 255 1.34 -14.14 -10.87
CA PHE A 255 1.39 -12.71 -11.21
C PHE A 255 0.92 -12.42 -12.65
N GLU A 256 -0.09 -11.57 -12.80
CA GLU A 256 -0.67 -11.22 -14.11
C GLU A 256 0.36 -10.62 -15.09
N LEU A 257 1.33 -9.85 -14.59
CA LEU A 257 2.39 -9.28 -15.43
C LEU A 257 3.28 -10.37 -16.07
N CYS A 258 3.60 -11.44 -15.32
CA CYS A 258 4.34 -12.59 -15.83
C CYS A 258 3.53 -13.31 -16.91
N GLN A 259 2.22 -13.49 -16.69
CA GLN A 259 1.30 -14.10 -17.64
C GLN A 259 1.20 -13.29 -18.94
N ILE A 260 1.01 -11.96 -18.85
CA ILE A 260 0.92 -11.05 -20.00
C ILE A 260 2.24 -11.04 -20.79
N THR A 261 3.37 -10.97 -20.09
CA THR A 261 4.70 -10.91 -20.71
C THR A 261 5.01 -12.22 -21.43
N ALA A 262 4.81 -13.36 -20.76
CA ALA A 262 4.99 -14.68 -21.35
C ALA A 262 4.08 -14.88 -22.58
N LEU A 263 2.81 -14.46 -22.50
CA LEU A 263 1.89 -14.54 -23.62
C LEU A 263 2.34 -13.68 -24.82
N ASN A 264 2.77 -12.44 -24.57
CA ASN A 264 3.23 -11.54 -25.63
C ASN A 264 4.50 -12.05 -26.33
N ILE A 265 5.37 -12.75 -25.59
CA ILE A 265 6.54 -13.44 -26.15
C ILE A 265 6.08 -14.65 -26.96
N LEU A 266 5.28 -15.56 -26.38
CA LEU A 266 4.78 -16.76 -27.05
C LEU A 266 4.01 -16.46 -28.35
N LYS A 267 3.22 -15.38 -28.40
CA LYS A 267 2.52 -14.92 -29.62
C LYS A 267 3.45 -14.58 -30.77
N LYS A 268 4.69 -14.19 -30.49
CA LYS A 268 5.70 -13.79 -31.49
C LYS A 268 6.65 -14.93 -31.86
N LEU A 269 6.57 -16.07 -31.18
CA LEU A 269 7.44 -17.21 -31.40
C LEU A 269 6.76 -18.27 -32.26
N PRO A 270 7.51 -18.95 -33.15
CA PRO A 270 7.00 -20.16 -33.78
C PRO A 270 6.75 -21.23 -32.70
N VAL A 271 5.64 -21.96 -32.83
CA VAL A 271 5.30 -23.04 -31.92
C VAL A 271 6.36 -24.15 -32.05
N ASP A 272 6.93 -24.56 -30.93
CA ASP A 272 7.88 -25.67 -30.90
C ASP A 272 7.16 -26.99 -31.23
N GLU A 273 7.65 -27.74 -32.22
CA GLU A 273 7.01 -28.97 -32.70
C GLU A 273 6.95 -30.09 -31.64
N SER A 274 7.83 -30.04 -30.63
CA SER A 274 7.81 -31.00 -29.52
C SER A 274 6.79 -30.65 -28.43
N PHE A 275 6.21 -29.44 -28.48
CA PHE A 275 5.18 -29.01 -27.54
C PHE A 275 3.85 -29.73 -27.82
N LYS A 276 3.42 -30.57 -26.87
CA LYS A 276 2.20 -31.38 -26.98
C LYS A 276 0.95 -30.54 -26.72
N LEU A 277 0.59 -29.70 -27.69
CA LEU A 277 -0.54 -28.76 -27.60
C LEU A 277 -1.86 -29.43 -27.24
N ASN A 278 -2.13 -30.65 -27.73
CA ASN A 278 -3.35 -31.39 -27.39
C ASN A 278 -3.44 -31.73 -25.89
N ILE A 279 -2.31 -32.03 -25.24
CA ILE A 279 -2.28 -32.30 -23.80
C ILE A 279 -2.53 -30.99 -23.05
N TYR A 280 -1.83 -29.92 -23.41
CA TYR A 280 -1.99 -28.59 -22.81
C TYR A 280 -3.43 -28.05 -22.92
N LYS A 281 -4.07 -28.24 -24.09
CA LYS A 281 -5.48 -27.87 -24.31
C LYS A 281 -6.42 -28.67 -23.40
N ASN A 282 -6.21 -29.98 -23.27
CA ASN A 282 -7.03 -30.83 -22.42
C ASN A 282 -6.88 -30.47 -20.93
N GLU A 283 -5.67 -30.14 -20.50
CA GLU A 283 -5.41 -29.62 -19.14
C GLU A 283 -6.09 -28.27 -18.92
N THR A 284 -6.04 -27.37 -19.89
CA THR A 284 -6.71 -26.06 -19.84
C THR A 284 -8.23 -26.22 -19.71
N ILE A 285 -8.85 -27.14 -20.47
CA ILE A 285 -10.28 -27.44 -20.36
C ILE A 285 -10.62 -28.02 -18.98
N LYS A 286 -9.80 -28.94 -18.46
CA LYS A 286 -9.99 -29.48 -17.09
C LYS A 286 -9.89 -28.40 -16.02
N MET A 287 -8.97 -27.44 -16.18
CA MET A 287 -8.78 -26.33 -15.27
C MET A 287 -9.99 -25.39 -15.26
N MET A 288 -10.54 -25.06 -16.44
CA MET A 288 -11.75 -24.24 -16.57
C MET A 288 -12.99 -24.91 -15.98
N ASN A 289 -13.10 -26.23 -16.12
CA ASN A 289 -14.23 -27.00 -15.60
C ASN A 289 -14.10 -27.33 -14.09
N SER A 290 -13.00 -26.96 -13.44
CA SER A 290 -12.82 -27.16 -12.00
C SER A 290 -13.45 -26.03 -11.20
N ILE A 291 -14.49 -26.35 -10.43
CA ILE A 291 -15.33 -25.44 -9.62
C ILE A 291 -14.54 -24.66 -8.54
N ARG A 292 -13.22 -24.91 -8.37
CA ARG A 292 -12.38 -24.34 -7.29
C ARG A 292 -11.16 -23.53 -7.72
N SER A 293 -10.94 -23.22 -9.00
CA SER A 293 -9.70 -22.50 -9.33
C SER A 293 -9.81 -21.00 -9.03
N HIS A 294 -9.08 -20.54 -8.00
CA HIS A 294 -8.72 -19.13 -7.77
C HIS A 294 -7.84 -18.54 -8.90
N ASN A 295 -7.83 -19.15 -10.08
CA ASN A 295 -6.88 -18.89 -11.16
C ASN A 295 -7.59 -18.81 -12.53
N THR A 296 -8.79 -18.23 -12.54
CA THR A 296 -9.60 -17.98 -13.75
C THR A 296 -8.87 -17.11 -14.79
N LEU A 297 -7.97 -16.23 -14.33
CA LEU A 297 -7.12 -15.40 -15.20
C LEU A 297 -6.09 -16.24 -15.98
N ALA A 298 -5.35 -17.12 -15.30
CA ALA A 298 -4.38 -18.01 -15.95
C ALA A 298 -5.03 -18.88 -17.03
N ALA A 299 -6.22 -19.44 -16.76
CA ALA A 299 -6.98 -20.21 -17.75
C ALA A 299 -7.32 -19.38 -19.01
N GLY A 300 -7.65 -18.09 -18.85
CA GLY A 300 -7.84 -17.15 -19.94
C GLY A 300 -6.57 -16.93 -20.78
N TYR A 301 -5.42 -16.77 -20.13
CA TYR A 301 -4.13 -16.62 -20.83
C TYR A 301 -3.69 -17.92 -21.52
N ARG A 302 -3.89 -19.10 -20.91
CA ARG A 302 -3.65 -20.43 -21.53
C ARG A 302 -4.47 -20.64 -22.81
N MET A 303 -5.73 -20.20 -22.79
CA MET A 303 -6.58 -20.22 -23.97
C MET A 303 -6.00 -19.36 -25.09
N GLN A 304 -5.53 -18.15 -24.77
CA GLN A 304 -4.93 -17.27 -25.77
C GLN A 304 -3.68 -17.86 -26.41
N VAL A 305 -2.84 -18.59 -25.66
CA VAL A 305 -1.70 -19.36 -26.24
C VAL A 305 -2.20 -20.42 -27.22
N SER A 306 -3.26 -21.14 -26.84
CA SER A 306 -3.87 -22.17 -27.68
C SER A 306 -4.49 -21.59 -28.97
N PHE A 307 -5.02 -20.37 -28.91
CA PHE A 307 -5.58 -19.65 -30.06
C PHE A 307 -4.49 -19.00 -30.94
N SER A 308 -3.43 -18.45 -30.35
CA SER A 308 -2.35 -17.80 -31.11
C SER A 308 -1.47 -18.78 -31.88
N GLY A 309 -1.45 -20.06 -31.50
CA GLY A 309 -0.80 -21.12 -32.26
C GLY A 309 -1.48 -21.47 -33.59
N PHE A 310 -2.64 -20.89 -33.89
CA PHE A 310 -3.42 -21.20 -35.10
C PHE A 310 -3.99 -19.94 -35.77
N SER A 311 -3.38 -19.55 -36.90
CA SER A 311 -4.05 -18.76 -37.95
C SER A 311 -4.62 -19.63 -39.08
N LYS A 312 -4.76 -20.96 -38.89
CA LYS A 312 -5.13 -21.90 -39.97
C LYS A 312 -6.43 -22.71 -39.81
N TYR A 313 -7.24 -22.51 -38.78
CA TYR A 313 -8.58 -23.14 -38.73
C TYR A 313 -9.65 -22.19 -38.14
N PRO A 314 -10.64 -21.72 -38.95
CA PRO A 314 -11.58 -20.67 -38.56
C PRO A 314 -12.82 -21.12 -37.76
N SER A 315 -12.91 -22.38 -37.31
CA SER A 315 -14.18 -22.95 -36.82
C SER A 315 -14.49 -22.76 -35.33
N PHE A 316 -13.77 -21.93 -34.58
CA PHE A 316 -13.97 -21.78 -33.12
C PHE A 316 -14.56 -20.44 -32.66
N ILE A 317 -15.14 -19.64 -33.56
CA ILE A 317 -15.79 -18.37 -33.19
C ILE A 317 -17.13 -18.56 -32.44
N CYS A 318 -17.73 -19.76 -32.41
CA CYS A 318 -19.09 -19.94 -31.88
C CYS A 318 -19.20 -20.97 -30.74
N ARG A 319 -18.67 -20.68 -29.54
CA ARG A 319 -19.16 -21.35 -28.30
C ARG A 319 -18.72 -20.80 -26.93
N LEU A 320 -18.11 -19.62 -26.83
CA LEU A 320 -17.78 -19.00 -25.53
C LEU A 320 -18.80 -17.96 -25.04
N THR A 321 -19.81 -17.64 -25.84
CA THR A 321 -20.92 -16.74 -25.45
C THR A 321 -22.01 -17.43 -24.62
N PHE A 322 -21.94 -18.74 -24.37
CA PHE A 322 -23.02 -19.51 -23.73
C PHE A 322 -22.74 -19.99 -22.30
N LEU A 323 -21.66 -19.55 -21.64
CA LEU A 323 -21.35 -19.95 -20.26
C LEU A 323 -21.27 -18.79 -19.25
N VAL A 324 -21.68 -17.58 -19.65
CA VAL A 324 -21.78 -16.40 -18.76
C VAL A 324 -23.24 -15.97 -18.50
N CYS A 325 -24.21 -16.63 -19.12
CA CYS A 325 -25.62 -16.52 -18.76
C CYS A 325 -26.21 -17.92 -18.67
N ASP A 326 -26.07 -18.55 -17.51
CA ASP A 326 -27.13 -19.25 -16.78
C ASP A 326 -26.71 -19.44 -15.31
#